data_AF-A0A9E6DS31-F1
#
_entry.id   AF-A0A9E6DS31-F1
#
_cell.length_a   1.000
_cell.length_b   1.000
_cell.length_c   1.000
_cell.angle_alpha   90.00
_cell.angle_beta   90.00
_cell.angle_gamma   90.00
#
_symmetry.space_group_name_H-M   'P 1'
#
loop_
_entity.id
_entity.type
_entity.pdbx_description
1 polymer ?
#
loop_
_entity_poly.entity_id
_entity_poly.type
_entity_poly.pdbx_seq_one_letter_code
_entity_poly.pdbx_strand_id
1 'polypeptide(L)'
;MSAMRYVDVVIPQDNMNNLAIWRKLKFDVMFVGNDWHASGKRRTLEVQFEEVGVRIVYFPYTQGTSSTLLNEILVRERDQLLLTATG
;
A
#
# COMPACT_ATOMS: atom_id res chain seq x y z
N MET A 1 2.26 -10.01 7.16
CA MET A 1 2.25 -8.68 7.81
C MET A 1 2.45 -8.72 9.32
N SER A 2 2.07 -9.79 10.02
CA SER A 2 2.22 -9.92 11.50
C SER A 2 3.66 -9.82 12.04
N ALA A 3 4.68 -9.82 11.18
CA ALA A 3 6.08 -9.68 11.56
C ALA A 3 6.60 -8.22 11.52
N MET A 4 5.74 -7.23 11.25
CA MET A 4 6.15 -5.82 11.23
C MET A 4 6.26 -5.26 12.65
N ARG A 5 7.44 -4.69 12.97
CA ARG A 5 7.77 -4.20 14.32
C ARG A 5 6.79 -3.16 14.88
N TYR A 6 6.23 -2.33 14.02
CA TYR A 6 5.42 -1.16 14.41
C TYR A 6 3.91 -1.37 14.19
N VAL A 7 3.47 -2.61 14.02
CA VAL A 7 2.06 -2.94 13.75
C VAL A 7 1.48 -3.71 14.92
N ASP A 8 0.48 -3.14 15.59
CA ASP A 8 -0.22 -3.79 16.70
C ASP A 8 -1.31 -4.75 16.23
N VAL A 9 -2.04 -4.38 15.16
CA VAL A 9 -3.20 -5.13 14.65
C VAL A 9 -3.18 -5.14 13.13
N VAL A 10 -3.50 -6.29 12.54
CA VAL A 10 -3.70 -6.46 11.10
C VAL A 10 -5.15 -6.86 10.84
N ILE A 11 -5.84 -6.10 9.99
CA ILE A 11 -7.25 -6.33 9.67
C ILE A 11 -7.38 -6.55 8.15
N PRO A 12 -7.94 -7.68 7.70
CA PRO A 12 -8.21 -7.91 6.28
C PRO A 12 -9.12 -6.83 5.70
N GLN A 13 -8.74 -6.31 4.54
CA GLN A 13 -9.53 -5.36 3.78
C GLN A 13 -10.01 -6.03 2.48
N ASP A 14 -11.28 -6.44 2.44
CA ASP A 14 -11.85 -7.16 1.29
C ASP A 14 -12.27 -6.22 0.13
N ASN A 15 -12.42 -4.92 0.40
CA ASN A 15 -12.77 -3.92 -0.60
C ASN A 15 -12.23 -2.53 -0.23
N MET A 16 -12.32 -1.59 -1.17
CA MET A 16 -11.78 -0.23 -1.01
C MET A 16 -12.72 0.76 -0.30
N ASN A 17 -13.74 0.30 0.43
CA ASN A 17 -14.64 1.19 1.17
C ASN A 17 -14.03 1.63 2.51
N ASN A 18 -13.18 2.64 2.46
CA ASN A 18 -12.42 3.11 3.63
C ASN A 18 -13.33 3.70 4.73
N LEU A 19 -14.48 4.30 4.38
CA LEU A 19 -15.47 4.77 5.36
C LEU A 19 -16.09 3.62 6.15
N ALA A 20 -16.36 2.47 5.52
CA ALA A 20 -16.89 1.30 6.21
C ALA A 20 -15.88 0.75 7.24
N ILE A 21 -14.58 0.82 6.93
CA ILE A 21 -13.51 0.45 7.85
C ILE A 21 -13.44 1.45 9.01
N TRP A 22 -13.48 2.75 8.73
CA TRP A 22 -13.53 3.77 9.77
C TRP A 22 -14.74 3.61 10.70
N ARG A 23 -15.92 3.25 10.18
CA ARG A 23 -17.10 3.00 11.03
C ARG A 23 -16.87 1.89 12.05
N LYS A 24 -16.03 0.90 11.74
CA LYS A 24 -15.70 -0.21 12.63
C LYS A 24 -14.56 0.13 13.59
N LEU A 25 -13.52 0.81 13.09
CA LEU A 25 -12.27 1.00 13.83
C LEU A 25 -12.14 2.35 14.52
N LYS A 26 -12.85 3.37 14.01
CA LYS A 26 -12.85 4.73 14.54
C LYS A 26 -11.44 5.33 14.71
N PHE A 27 -10.58 5.11 13.72
CA PHE A 27 -9.25 5.71 13.70
C PHE A 27 -9.31 7.22 13.44
N ASP A 28 -8.33 7.96 13.97
CA ASP A 28 -8.24 9.42 13.83
C ASP A 28 -7.30 9.86 12.69
N VAL A 29 -6.33 9.02 12.34
CA VAL A 29 -5.28 9.34 11.35
C VAL A 29 -5.08 8.18 10.38
N MET A 30 -5.04 8.48 9.08
CA MET A 30 -4.71 7.53 8.02
C MET A 30 -3.39 7.91 7.37
N PHE A 31 -2.49 6.94 7.22
CA PHE A 31 -1.20 7.11 6.55
C PHE A 31 -1.23 6.45 5.18
N VAL A 32 -0.78 7.16 4.15
CA VAL A 32 -0.69 6.66 2.77
C VAL A 32 0.55 7.20 2.07
N GLY A 33 1.04 6.47 1.06
CA GLY A 33 2.07 7.00 0.17
C GLY A 33 1.53 8.14 -0.71
N ASN A 34 2.41 9.05 -1.12
CA ASN A 34 2.05 10.12 -2.05
C ASN A 34 1.85 9.64 -3.50
N ASP A 35 2.13 8.37 -3.78
CA ASP A 35 1.88 7.66 -5.03
C ASP A 35 0.40 7.31 -5.25
N TRP A 36 -0.44 7.43 -4.21
CA TRP A 36 -1.91 7.37 -4.29
C TRP A 36 -2.56 8.53 -5.07
N HIS A 37 -1.78 9.30 -5.86
CA HIS A 37 -2.13 10.60 -6.44
C HIS A 37 -2.81 10.54 -7.82
N ALA A 38 -3.04 9.36 -8.40
CA ALA A 38 -3.69 9.28 -9.71
C ALA A 38 -5.22 9.09 -9.57
N SER A 39 -5.98 10.12 -9.96
CA SER A 39 -7.45 10.19 -10.15
C SER A 39 -8.29 10.80 -9.01
N GLY A 40 -9.39 11.47 -9.38
CA GLY A 40 -10.29 12.26 -8.52
C GLY A 40 -10.92 11.53 -7.31
N LYS A 41 -10.69 10.23 -7.16
CA LYS A 41 -11.09 9.43 -5.99
C LYS A 41 -10.44 9.92 -4.69
N ARG A 42 -9.22 10.49 -4.76
CA ARG A 42 -8.53 11.05 -3.60
C ARG A 42 -9.30 12.21 -2.97
N ARG A 43 -9.78 13.14 -3.79
CA ARG A 43 -10.50 14.33 -3.30
C ARG A 43 -11.81 13.93 -2.61
N THR A 44 -12.53 12.95 -3.16
CA THR A 44 -13.73 12.42 -2.51
C THR A 44 -13.43 11.78 -1.16
N LEU A 45 -12.31 11.05 -1.06
CA LEU A 45 -11.93 10.40 0.19
C LEU A 45 -11.47 11.41 1.27
N GLU A 46 -10.70 12.42 0.87
CA GLU A 46 -10.27 13.51 1.76
C GLU A 46 -11.48 14.23 2.35
N VAL A 47 -12.46 14.61 1.52
CA VAL A 47 -13.71 15.24 1.98
C VAL A 47 -14.49 14.33 2.93
N GLN A 48 -14.67 13.05 2.56
CA GLN A 48 -15.39 12.09 3.37
C GLN A 48 -14.73 11.86 4.75
N PHE A 49 -13.41 11.91 4.82
CA PHE A 49 -12.68 11.76 6.07
C PHE A 49 -12.64 13.04 6.89
N GLU A 50 -12.55 14.20 6.24
CA GLU A 50 -12.67 15.49 6.91
C GLU A 50 -14.03 15.65 7.61
N GLU A 51 -15.13 15.22 6.97
CA GLU A 51 -16.49 15.22 7.54
C GLU A 51 -16.60 14.43 8.86
N VAL A 52 -15.71 13.45 9.08
CA VAL A 52 -15.69 12.60 10.27
C VAL A 52 -14.48 12.85 11.17
N GLY A 53 -13.73 13.92 10.93
CA GLY A 53 -12.59 14.34 11.76
C GLY A 53 -11.31 13.53 11.56
N VAL A 54 -11.20 12.78 10.47
CA VAL A 54 -10.02 11.95 10.17
C VAL A 54 -8.99 12.73 9.35
N ARG A 55 -7.73 12.70 9.80
CA ARG A 55 -6.61 13.33 9.10
C ARG A 55 -5.86 12.34 8.22
N ILE A 56 -5.62 12.69 6.96
CA ILE A 56 -4.74 11.90 6.07
C ILE A 56 -3.32 12.49 6.09
N VAL A 57 -2.32 11.65 6.33
CA VAL A 57 -0.90 12.00 6.30
C VAL A 57 -0.22 11.25 5.16
N TYR A 58 0.45 12.01 4.29
CA TYR A 58 1.12 11.48 3.11
C TYR A 58 2.61 11.30 3.36
N PHE A 59 3.13 10.11 3.09
CA PHE A 59 4.57 9.83 3.09
C PHE A 59 5.14 9.90 1.67
N PRO A 60 6.36 10.44 1.49
CA PRO A 60 7.05 10.37 0.21
C PRO A 60 7.24 8.91 -0.22
N TYR A 61 7.02 8.63 -1.50
CA TYR A 61 7.36 7.34 -2.07
C TYR A 61 8.84 7.03 -1.82
N THR A 62 9.11 5.87 -1.23
CA THR A 62 10.48 5.43 -0.97
C THR A 62 11.14 5.02 -2.28
N GLN A 63 12.18 5.76 -2.68
CA GLN A 63 12.96 5.42 -3.86
C GLN A 63 13.99 4.36 -3.50
N GLY A 64 14.02 3.26 -4.26
CA GLY A 64 15.10 2.26 -4.19
C GLY A 64 14.66 0.80 -3.97
N THR A 65 13.41 0.52 -3.62
CA THR A 65 12.92 -0.87 -3.55
C THR A 65 11.45 -0.94 -3.95
N SER A 66 11.16 -1.66 -5.03
CA SER A 66 9.79 -1.92 -5.48
C SER A 66 9.62 -3.41 -5.78
N SER A 67 8.41 -3.93 -5.57
CA SER A 67 8.09 -5.32 -5.93
C SER A 67 8.28 -5.58 -7.43
N THR A 68 8.06 -4.55 -8.26
CA THR A 68 8.33 -4.61 -9.71
C THR A 68 9.81 -4.91 -9.96
N LEU A 69 10.71 -4.12 -9.37
CA LEU A 69 12.15 -4.32 -9.53
C LEU A 69 12.60 -5.69 -9.02
N LEU A 70 12.08 -6.11 -7.86
CA LEU A 70 12.41 -7.43 -7.31
C LEU A 70 11.95 -8.56 -8.24
N ASN A 71 10.73 -8.49 -8.76
CA ASN A 71 10.20 -9.49 -9.69
C ASN A 71 11.00 -9.54 -10.99
N GLU A 72 11.38 -8.39 -11.54
CA GLU A 72 12.22 -8.32 -12.74
C GLU A 72 13.56 -9.02 -12.52
N ILE A 73 14.21 -8.79 -11.37
CA ILE A 73 15.45 -9.48 -11.01
C ILE A 73 15.20 -10.99 -10.89
N LEU A 74 14.17 -11.42 -10.16
CA LEU A 74 13.87 -12.85 -9.97
C LEU A 74 13.59 -13.57 -11.30
N VAL A 75 12.85 -12.93 -12.21
CA VAL A 75 12.59 -13.47 -13.55
C VAL A 75 13.89 -13.61 -14.33
N ARG A 76 14.73 -12.57 -14.33
CA ARG A 76 16.01 -12.58 -15.04
C ARG A 76 16.94 -13.69 -14.56
N GLU A 77 17.12 -13.80 -13.24
CA GLU A 77 18.01 -14.82 -12.65
C GLU A 77 17.49 -16.24 -12.93
N ARG A 78 16.17 -16.45 -12.86
CA ARG A 78 15.55 -17.74 -13.22
C ARG A 78 15.84 -18.11 -14.67
N ASP A 79 15.66 -17.18 -15.59
CA ASP A 79 15.83 -17.44 -17.02
C ASP A 79 17.31 -17.72 -17.35
N GLN A 80 18.23 -17.04 -16.69
CA GLN A 80 19.67 -17.30 -16.82
C GLN A 80 20.06 -18.71 -16.33
N LEU A 81 19.50 -19.15 -15.19
CA LEU A 81 19.74 -20.51 -14.67
C LEU A 81 19.24 -21.59 -15.64
N LEU A 82 18.06 -21.38 -16.23
CA LEU A 82 17.50 -22.32 -17.22
C LEU A 82 18.39 -22.44 -18.46
N LEU A 83 18.89 -21.32 -18.98
CA LEU A 83 19.80 -21.31 -20.13
C LEU A 83 21.12 -22.05 -19.85
N THR A 84 21.67 -21.92 -18.64
CA THR A 84 22.90 -22.61 -18.23
C THR A 84 22.72 -24.10 -17.95
N ALA A 85 21.50 -24.55 -17.63
CA ALA A 85 21.21 -25.96 -17.33
C ALA A 85 20.92 -26.82 -18.57
N THR A 86 20.64 -26.18 -19.71
CA THR A 86 20.39 -26.84 -21.01
C THR A 86 21.60 -26.85 -21.96
N GLY A 87 22.78 -26.40 -21.50
CA GLY A 87 24.04 -26.36 -22.26
C GLY A 87 25.06 -27.41 -21.83
#